data_AF-A0A1W9S201-F1
#
_entry.id   AF-A0A1W9S201-F1
#
_cell.length_a   1.000
_cell.length_b   1.000
_cell.length_c   1.000
_cell.angle_alpha   90.00
_cell.angle_beta   90.00
_cell.angle_gamma   90.00
#
_symmetry.space_group_name_H-M   'P 1'
#
loop_
_entity.id
_entity.type
_entity.pdbx_description
1 polymer ?
#
loop_
_entity_poly.entity_id
_entity_poly.type
_entity_poly.pdbx_seq_one_letter_code
_entity_poly.pdbx_strand_id
1 'polypeptide(L)'
;MDKYVELAKSAIERYVLYGEVISPPEPLPEEFEKRCGAFVSLKQSGRLRGCIGTFMPMYDNLALEIINNAISAATRDPRFPPVRPEELGTLDISVDILSEPEPVEDLSEMNPKKYGLILRTENGRQGLLLPDLEGVDTVEEQVRIVRMKAGIDEGEEIRAFRFTVERHK
;
A
#
# COMPACT_ATOMS: atom_id res chain seq x y z
N MET A 1 10.98 10.89 -14.55
CA MET A 1 10.87 10.28 -13.21
C MET A 1 9.89 9.12 -13.36
N ASP A 2 9.75 8.22 -12.39
CA ASP A 2 8.81 7.09 -12.56
C ASP A 2 7.37 7.61 -12.66
N LYS A 3 6.61 7.17 -13.66
CA LYS A 3 5.25 7.69 -13.96
C LYS A 3 4.24 7.50 -12.83
N TYR A 4 4.34 6.41 -12.06
CA TYR A 4 3.44 6.17 -10.93
C TYR A 4 3.77 7.15 -9.79
N VAL A 5 5.06 7.40 -9.57
CA VAL A 5 5.54 8.36 -8.57
C VAL A 5 5.22 9.79 -8.99
N GLU A 6 5.37 10.14 -10.27
CA GLU A 6 4.97 11.45 -10.82
C GLU A 6 3.48 11.72 -10.61
N LEU A 7 2.63 10.72 -10.85
CA LEU A 7 1.18 10.83 -10.61
C LEU A 7 0.86 11.04 -9.12
N ALA A 8 1.46 10.22 -8.24
CA ALA A 8 1.29 10.35 -6.80
C ALA A 8 1.74 11.72 -6.29
N LYS A 9 2.92 12.19 -6.75
CA LYS A 9 3.45 13.52 -6.42
C LYS A 9 2.52 14.63 -6.85
N SER A 10 2.06 14.61 -8.10
CA SER A 10 1.15 15.62 -8.65
C SER A 10 -0.17 15.68 -7.87
N ALA A 11 -0.71 14.52 -7.49
CA ALA A 11 -1.91 14.44 -6.67
C ALA A 11 -1.72 15.07 -5.29
N ILE A 12 -0.60 14.76 -4.63
CA ILE A 12 -0.27 15.32 -3.31
C ILE A 12 -0.06 16.83 -3.40
N GLU A 13 0.76 17.31 -4.33
CA GLU A 13 1.05 18.73 -4.47
C GLU A 13 -0.21 19.54 -4.76
N ARG A 14 -1.04 19.09 -5.70
CA ARG A 14 -2.29 19.79 -6.03
C ARG A 14 -3.24 19.85 -4.84
N TYR A 15 -3.39 18.74 -4.12
CA TYR A 15 -4.29 18.67 -2.98
C TYR A 15 -3.79 19.49 -1.79
N VAL A 16 -2.51 19.41 -1.45
CA VAL A 16 -1.92 20.13 -0.31
C VAL A 16 -1.90 21.64 -0.56
N LEU A 17 -1.64 22.09 -1.79
CA LEU A 17 -1.56 23.52 -2.12
C LEU A 17 -2.93 24.16 -2.35
N TYR A 18 -3.87 23.44 -2.95
CA TYR A 18 -5.12 24.02 -3.47
C TYR A 18 -6.40 23.31 -2.99
N GLY A 19 -6.28 22.16 -2.31
CA GLY A 19 -7.43 21.35 -1.90
C GLY A 19 -8.12 20.62 -3.06
N GLU A 20 -7.46 20.51 -4.21
CA GLU A 20 -8.05 19.95 -5.43
C GLU A 20 -7.54 18.53 -5.70
N VAL A 21 -8.45 17.65 -6.10
CA VAL A 21 -8.14 16.28 -6.55
C VAL A 21 -7.93 16.33 -8.06
N ILE A 22 -6.77 15.85 -8.54
CA ILE A 22 -6.50 15.75 -9.98
C ILE A 22 -7.29 14.62 -10.62
N SER A 23 -7.63 14.77 -11.89
CA SER A 23 -8.12 13.67 -12.72
C SER A 23 -6.97 12.77 -13.17
N PRO A 24 -7.23 11.49 -13.48
CA PRO A 24 -6.29 10.65 -14.22
C PRO A 24 -5.84 11.30 -15.53
N PRO A 25 -4.64 10.97 -16.04
CA PRO A 25 -4.17 11.45 -17.33
C PRO A 25 -5.11 11.03 -18.47
N GLU A 26 -5.28 11.91 -19.47
CA GLU A 26 -6.06 11.64 -20.68
C GLU A 26 -5.20 11.81 -21.96
N PRO A 27 -5.14 10.78 -22.84
CA PRO A 27 -5.74 9.45 -22.68
C PRO A 27 -5.09 8.67 -21.52
N LEU A 28 -5.86 7.77 -20.90
CA LEU A 28 -5.37 6.93 -19.81
C LEU A 28 -4.33 5.94 -20.36
N PRO A 29 -3.09 5.93 -19.87
CA PRO A 29 -2.10 4.94 -20.30
C PRO A 29 -2.48 3.53 -19.84
N GLU A 30 -2.23 2.52 -20.69
CA GLU A 30 -2.63 1.11 -20.50
C GLU A 30 -2.20 0.55 -19.13
N GLU A 31 -1.01 0.90 -18.67
CA GLU A 31 -0.46 0.47 -17.39
C GLU A 31 -1.29 0.92 -16.17
N PHE A 32 -2.07 1.99 -16.31
CA PHE A 32 -2.96 2.50 -15.28
C PHE A 32 -4.37 1.94 -15.38
N GLU A 33 -4.76 1.29 -16.48
CA GLU A 33 -6.12 0.76 -16.69
C GLU A 33 -6.44 -0.40 -15.74
N LYS A 34 -5.42 -1.18 -15.36
CA LYS A 34 -5.61 -2.34 -14.49
C LYS A 34 -6.19 -1.96 -13.13
N ARG A 35 -7.01 -2.85 -12.58
CA ARG A 35 -7.55 -2.74 -11.21
C ARG A 35 -6.70 -3.57 -10.26
N CYS A 36 -5.95 -2.91 -9.39
CA CYS A 36 -5.16 -3.55 -8.35
C CYS A 36 -5.07 -2.67 -7.11
N GLY A 37 -4.71 -3.26 -5.97
CA GLY A 37 -4.38 -2.50 -4.77
C GLY A 37 -3.06 -1.75 -4.94
N ALA A 38 -2.93 -0.60 -4.30
CA ALA A 38 -1.68 0.16 -4.29
C ALA A 38 -1.45 0.84 -2.94
N PHE A 39 -0.19 0.94 -2.52
CA PHE A 39 0.22 1.70 -1.34
C PHE A 39 1.12 2.85 -1.75
N VAL A 40 0.83 4.05 -1.26
CA VAL A 40 1.69 5.22 -1.42
C VAL A 40 2.34 5.51 -0.09
N SER A 41 3.68 5.54 -0.09
CA SER A 41 4.47 5.86 1.09
C SER A 41 5.23 7.16 0.87
N LEU A 42 5.19 8.02 1.89
CA LEU A 42 5.91 9.27 1.97
C LEU A 42 7.01 9.09 3.01
N LYS A 43 8.23 9.47 2.65
CA LYS A 43 9.34 9.57 3.59
C LYS A 43 9.92 10.98 3.55
N GLN A 44 10.51 11.40 4.65
CA GLN A 44 11.25 12.64 4.75
C GLN A 44 12.57 12.34 5.46
N SER A 45 13.69 12.62 4.79
CA SER A 45 15.03 12.30 5.27
C SER A 45 15.16 10.82 5.71
N GLY A 46 14.62 9.92 4.89
CA GLY A 46 14.62 8.47 5.13
C GLY A 46 13.61 7.95 6.17
N ARG A 47 12.89 8.82 6.88
CA ARG A 47 11.90 8.43 7.90
C ARG A 47 10.49 8.45 7.35
N LEU A 48 9.64 7.53 7.81
CA LEU A 48 8.23 7.47 7.39
C LEU A 48 7.48 8.75 7.80
N ARG A 49 6.78 9.36 6.85
CA ARG A 49 5.99 10.60 7.01
C ARG A 49 4.48 10.42 6.72
N GLY A 50 4.13 9.32 6.05
CA GLY A 50 2.77 8.89 5.80
C GLY A 50 2.78 7.62 4.94
N CYS A 51 1.82 6.72 5.12
CA CYS A 51 1.64 5.57 4.25
C CYS A 51 0.19 5.09 4.32
N ILE A 52 -0.48 5.15 3.18
CA ILE A 52 -1.85 4.67 2.99
C ILE A 52 -1.92 3.89 1.69
N GLY A 53 -2.75 2.85 1.68
CA GLY A 53 -3.04 2.08 0.50
C GLY A 53 -4.22 1.16 0.69
N THR A 54 -4.62 0.55 -0.41
CA THR A 54 -5.63 -0.49 -0.45
C THR A 54 -4.98 -1.78 -0.92
N PHE A 55 -5.43 -2.89 -0.36
CA PHE A 55 -4.91 -4.21 -0.73
C PHE A 55 -5.72 -4.88 -1.84
N MET A 56 -7.00 -4.53 -1.92
CA MET A 56 -7.88 -4.87 -3.04
C MET A 56 -8.22 -3.58 -3.79
N PRO A 57 -8.41 -3.63 -5.11
CA PRO A 57 -8.79 -2.46 -5.88
C PRO A 57 -10.11 -1.88 -5.34
N MET A 58 -10.07 -0.63 -4.89
CA MET A 58 -11.24 0.12 -4.45
C MET A 58 -11.74 1.07 -5.53
N TYR A 59 -10.89 1.40 -6.51
CA TYR A 59 -11.23 2.30 -7.61
C TYR A 59 -11.30 1.57 -8.96
N ASP A 60 -11.79 2.30 -9.97
CA ASP A 60 -12.03 1.75 -11.31
C ASP A 60 -10.74 1.43 -12.08
N ASN A 61 -9.63 2.05 -11.71
CA ASN A 61 -8.32 1.86 -12.33
C ASN A 61 -7.19 2.26 -11.37
N LEU A 62 -5.95 1.86 -11.68
CA LEU A 62 -4.77 2.10 -10.86
C LEU A 62 -4.43 3.60 -10.75
N ALA A 63 -4.70 4.43 -11.77
CA ALA A 63 -4.46 5.86 -11.64
C ALA A 63 -5.29 6.48 -10.51
N LEU A 64 -6.59 6.15 -10.45
CA LEU A 64 -7.47 6.59 -9.37
C LEU A 64 -7.04 6.01 -8.02
N GLU A 65 -6.62 4.76 -7.99
CA GLU A 65 -6.10 4.11 -6.79
C GLU A 65 -4.88 4.89 -6.24
N ILE A 66 -3.91 5.22 -7.09
CA ILE A 66 -2.72 5.99 -6.72
C ILE A 66 -3.09 7.39 -6.27
N ILE A 67 -3.93 8.12 -7.01
CA ILE A 67 -4.32 9.51 -6.68
C ILE A 67 -4.94 9.56 -5.28
N ASN A 68 -5.92 8.70 -5.00
CA ASN A 68 -6.64 8.72 -3.73
C ASN A 68 -5.76 8.25 -2.56
N ASN A 69 -4.94 7.22 -2.76
CA ASN A 69 -4.03 6.73 -1.73
C ASN A 69 -2.89 7.71 -1.46
N ALA A 70 -2.39 8.43 -2.48
CA ALA A 70 -1.37 9.46 -2.32
C ALA A 70 -1.90 10.64 -1.48
N ILE A 71 -3.08 11.15 -1.81
CA ILE A 71 -3.75 12.21 -1.04
C ILE A 71 -3.99 11.76 0.40
N SER A 72 -4.47 10.52 0.59
CA SER A 72 -4.73 9.98 1.92
C SER A 72 -3.44 9.77 2.72
N ALA A 73 -2.35 9.31 2.10
CA ALA A 73 -1.04 9.18 2.75
C ALA A 73 -0.51 10.55 3.23
N ALA A 74 -0.78 11.62 2.48
CA ALA A 74 -0.38 12.97 2.85
C ALA A 74 -1.27 13.61 3.92
N THR A 75 -2.56 13.26 3.99
CA THR A 75 -3.54 14.06 4.76
C THR A 75 -4.37 13.29 5.78
N ARG A 76 -4.39 11.96 5.71
CA ARG A 76 -5.31 11.10 6.49
C ARG A 76 -4.63 9.94 7.21
N ASP A 77 -3.30 9.85 7.17
CA ASP A 77 -2.60 8.86 7.99
C ASP A 77 -2.71 9.25 9.48
N PRO A 78 -3.42 8.47 10.32
CA PRO A 78 -3.72 8.87 11.70
C PRO A 78 -2.48 8.93 12.59
N ARG A 79 -1.34 8.39 12.14
CA ARG A 79 -0.07 8.41 12.88
C ARG A 79 0.66 9.75 12.76
N PHE A 80 0.30 10.58 11.79
CA PHE A 80 1.02 11.81 11.47
C PHE A 80 0.06 13.00 11.28
N PRO A 81 0.47 14.23 11.59
CA PRO A 81 -0.28 15.40 11.14
C PRO A 81 -0.27 15.51 9.61
N PRO A 82 -1.28 16.14 8.98
CA PRO A 82 -1.28 16.39 7.55
C PRO A 82 0.01 17.06 7.06
N VAL A 83 0.48 16.67 5.87
CA VAL A 83 1.64 17.27 5.20
C VAL A 83 1.37 18.73 4.89
N ARG A 84 2.33 19.59 5.20
CA ARG A 84 2.27 21.04 4.94
C ARG A 84 2.95 21.40 3.61
N PRO A 85 2.54 22.51 2.95
CA PRO A 85 3.14 22.97 1.70
C PRO A 85 4.67 23.03 1.69
N GLU A 86 5.26 23.50 2.78
CA GLU A 86 6.72 23.63 2.95
C GLU A 86 7.46 22.28 2.99
N GLU A 87 6.77 21.17 3.27
CA GLU A 87 7.36 19.84 3.31
C GLU A 87 7.47 19.20 1.92
N LEU A 88 6.62 19.61 0.96
CA LEU A 88 6.42 18.95 -0.34
C LEU A 88 7.74 18.72 -1.10
N GLY A 89 8.62 19.73 -1.12
CA GLY A 89 9.90 19.66 -1.83
C GLY A 89 10.93 18.69 -1.23
N THR A 90 10.65 18.12 -0.05
CA THR A 90 11.57 17.24 0.69
C THR A 90 11.07 15.80 0.84
N LEU A 91 9.90 15.50 0.26
CA LEU A 91 9.30 14.17 0.36
C LEU A 91 9.90 13.21 -0.67
N ASP A 92 10.38 12.07 -0.18
CA ASP A 92 10.63 10.89 -0.98
C ASP A 92 9.32 10.10 -1.09
N ILE A 93 8.83 9.90 -2.31
CA ILE A 93 7.55 9.22 -2.57
C ILE A 93 7.84 7.87 -3.19
N SER A 94 7.17 6.83 -2.73
CA SER A 94 7.18 5.52 -3.37
C SER A 94 5.78 4.97 -3.56
N VAL A 95 5.57 4.26 -4.67
CA VAL A 95 4.30 3.59 -4.99
C VAL A 95 4.54 2.10 -5.09
N ASP A 96 3.84 1.34 -4.26
CA ASP A 96 3.86 -0.13 -4.23
C ASP A 96 2.57 -0.63 -4.90
N ILE A 97 2.68 -1.28 -6.06
CA ILE A 97 1.54 -1.85 -6.79
C ILE A 97 1.45 -3.33 -6.46
N LEU A 98 0.27 -3.79 -6.03
CA LEU A 98 0.07 -5.17 -5.59
C LEU A 98 -0.42 -6.04 -6.73
N SER A 99 0.04 -7.29 -6.78
CA SER A 99 -0.61 -8.32 -7.60
C SER A 99 -1.98 -8.68 -7.05
N GLU A 100 -2.80 -9.34 -7.86
CA GLU A 100 -4.02 -9.99 -7.35
C GLU A 100 -3.63 -11.00 -6.26
N PRO A 101 -4.32 -11.01 -5.10
CA PRO A 101 -4.03 -11.98 -4.06
C PRO A 101 -4.43 -13.41 -4.46
N GLU A 102 -3.50 -14.34 -4.32
CA GLU A 102 -3.69 -15.77 -4.59
C GLU A 102 -3.84 -16.55 -3.27
N PRO A 103 -4.75 -17.54 -3.18
CA PRO A 103 -4.87 -18.36 -1.98
C PRO A 103 -3.59 -19.15 -1.70
N VAL A 104 -3.28 -19.35 -0.42
CA VAL A 104 -2.15 -20.17 0.05
C VAL A 104 -2.70 -21.39 0.75
N GLU A 105 -2.48 -22.57 0.17
CA GLU A 105 -2.88 -23.84 0.77
C GLU A 105 -1.90 -24.32 1.83
N ASP A 106 -0.59 -24.11 1.60
CA ASP A 106 0.47 -24.41 2.55
C ASP A 106 1.34 -23.17 2.80
N LEU A 107 1.37 -22.72 4.07
CA LEU A 107 2.18 -21.58 4.49
C LEU A 107 3.68 -21.85 4.33
N SER A 108 4.13 -23.11 4.26
CA SER A 108 5.54 -23.45 4.04
C SER A 108 6.07 -22.96 2.68
N GLU A 109 5.18 -22.71 1.71
CA GLU A 109 5.52 -22.14 0.41
C GLU A 109 5.74 -20.62 0.44
N MET A 110 5.46 -19.97 1.56
CA MET A 110 5.65 -18.54 1.70
C MET A 110 7.14 -18.19 1.75
N ASN A 111 7.46 -17.04 1.17
CA ASN A 111 8.77 -16.42 1.30
C ASN A 111 8.56 -14.95 1.70
N PRO A 112 8.86 -14.57 2.96
CA PRO A 112 8.63 -13.21 3.45
C PRO A 112 9.34 -12.11 2.65
N LYS A 113 10.43 -12.43 1.94
CA LYS A 113 11.14 -11.48 1.06
C LYS A 113 10.46 -11.27 -0.29
N LYS A 114 9.62 -12.22 -0.72
CA LYS A 114 8.95 -12.18 -2.04
C LYS A 114 7.47 -11.85 -1.93
N TYR A 115 6.79 -12.44 -0.96
CA TYR A 115 5.34 -12.43 -0.86
C TYR A 115 4.86 -11.64 0.35
N GLY A 116 3.91 -10.72 0.11
CA GLY A 116 3.06 -10.20 1.16
C GLY A 116 2.03 -11.23 1.58
N LEU A 117 1.51 -11.10 2.81
CA LEU A 117 0.58 -12.05 3.40
C LEU A 117 -0.71 -11.33 3.81
N ILE A 118 -1.85 -11.92 3.46
CA ILE A 118 -3.18 -11.55 3.95
C ILE A 118 -3.73 -12.73 4.73
N LEU A 119 -4.20 -12.48 5.95
CA LEU A 119 -4.97 -13.44 6.73
C LEU A 119 -6.39 -12.94 6.90
N ARG A 120 -7.37 -13.81 6.66
CA ARG A 120 -8.79 -13.52 6.85
C ARG A 120 -9.44 -14.61 7.70
N THR A 121 -10.21 -14.22 8.71
CA THR A 121 -11.06 -15.13 9.50
C THR A 121 -12.47 -15.20 8.92
N GLU A 122 -13.24 -16.22 9.28
CA GLU A 122 -14.64 -16.34 8.84
C GLU A 122 -15.52 -15.20 9.37
N ASN A 123 -15.22 -14.67 10.55
CA ASN A 123 -15.93 -13.52 11.13
C ASN A 123 -15.51 -12.16 10.54
N GLY A 124 -14.72 -12.15 9.47
CA GLY A 124 -14.43 -10.94 8.68
C GLY A 124 -13.26 -10.10 9.18
N ARG A 125 -12.54 -10.50 10.24
CA ARG A 125 -11.27 -9.85 10.59
C ARG A 125 -10.22 -10.14 9.52
N GLN A 126 -9.40 -9.15 9.25
CA GLN A 126 -8.38 -9.25 8.22
C GLN A 126 -7.14 -8.45 8.57
N GLY A 127 -5.97 -9.03 8.30
CA GLY A 127 -4.68 -8.34 8.37
C GLY A 127 -3.92 -8.49 7.07
N LEU A 128 -3.00 -7.55 6.83
CA LEU A 128 -2.06 -7.60 5.73
C LEU A 128 -0.66 -7.19 6.20
N LEU A 129 0.35 -7.83 5.61
CA LEU A 129 1.74 -7.39 5.68
C LEU A 129 2.38 -7.39 4.28
N LEU A 130 3.07 -6.32 3.93
CA LEU A 130 3.86 -6.22 2.70
C LEU A 130 5.09 -7.14 2.77
N PRO A 131 5.65 -7.58 1.62
CA PRO A 131 6.90 -8.33 1.59
C PRO A 131 8.12 -7.47 1.95
N ASP A 132 9.24 -8.15 2.18
CA ASP A 132 10.58 -7.55 2.29
C ASP A 132 10.68 -6.45 3.36
N LEU A 133 10.11 -6.73 4.53
CA LEU A 133 10.21 -5.85 5.69
C LEU A 133 11.41 -6.23 6.56
N GLU A 134 12.11 -5.22 7.06
CA GLU A 134 13.21 -5.39 8.01
C GLU A 134 12.72 -6.09 9.28
N GLY A 135 13.45 -7.12 9.73
CA GLY A 135 13.09 -7.94 10.90
C GLY A 135 12.02 -9.00 10.67
N VAL A 136 11.51 -9.18 9.45
CA VAL A 136 10.55 -10.23 9.09
C VAL A 136 11.24 -11.24 8.17
N ASP A 137 11.92 -12.21 8.78
CA ASP A 137 12.77 -13.17 8.06
C ASP A 137 12.19 -14.58 7.96
N THR A 138 11.16 -14.90 8.75
CA THR A 138 10.49 -16.21 8.73
C THR A 138 8.99 -16.11 8.46
N VAL A 139 8.40 -17.20 7.97
CA VAL A 139 6.96 -17.29 7.71
C VAL A 139 6.18 -17.17 9.01
N GLU A 140 6.67 -17.79 10.08
CA GLU A 140 6.05 -17.75 11.42
C GLU A 140 5.99 -16.32 11.94
N GLU A 141 7.07 -15.55 11.76
CA GLU A 141 7.11 -14.14 12.13
C GLU A 141 6.11 -13.32 11.30
N GLN A 142 6.07 -13.57 9.99
CA GLN A 142 5.12 -12.92 9.09
C GLN A 142 3.68 -13.17 9.52
N VAL A 143 3.31 -14.42 9.77
CA VAL A 143 1.97 -14.83 10.23
C VAL A 143 1.64 -14.19 11.58
N ARG A 144 2.57 -14.22 12.54
CA ARG A 144 2.41 -13.63 13.87
C ARG A 144 2.11 -12.14 13.80
N ILE A 145 2.86 -11.38 13.00
CA ILE A 145 2.65 -9.94 12.83
C ILE A 145 1.29 -9.66 12.19
N VAL A 146 0.89 -10.43 11.17
CA VAL A 146 -0.42 -10.24 10.53
C VAL A 146 -1.56 -10.52 11.51
N ARG A 147 -1.47 -11.62 12.27
CA ARG A 147 -2.45 -11.95 13.33
C ARG A 147 -2.57 -10.83 14.36
N MET A 148 -1.44 -10.33 14.85
CA MET A 148 -1.40 -9.22 15.82
C MET A 148 -2.07 -7.95 15.27
N LYS A 149 -1.76 -7.56 14.03
CA LYS A 149 -2.37 -6.38 13.38
C LYS A 149 -3.86 -6.52 13.15
N ALA A 150 -4.34 -7.74 12.94
CA ALA A 150 -5.74 -8.05 12.70
C ALA A 150 -6.54 -8.38 13.97
N GLY A 151 -5.87 -8.48 15.12
CA GLY A 151 -6.49 -8.99 16.36
C GLY A 151 -7.04 -10.40 16.20
N ILE A 152 -6.27 -11.30 15.58
CA ILE A 152 -6.61 -12.72 15.39
C ILE A 152 -5.77 -13.56 16.36
N ASP A 153 -6.41 -14.41 17.17
CA ASP A 153 -5.72 -15.28 18.12
C ASP A 153 -5.11 -16.51 17.42
N GLU A 154 -4.07 -17.14 17.98
CA GLU A 154 -3.33 -18.23 17.33
C GLU A 154 -4.19 -19.46 16.98
N GLY A 155 -5.19 -19.78 17.82
CA GLY A 155 -6.06 -20.94 17.62
C GLY A 155 -7.19 -20.73 16.61
N GLU A 156 -7.33 -19.52 16.05
CA GLU A 156 -8.40 -19.23 15.11
C GLU A 156 -8.09 -19.70 13.70
N GLU A 157 -9.10 -20.28 13.06
CA GLU A 157 -9.05 -20.66 11.65
C GLU A 157 -8.90 -19.42 10.76
N ILE A 158 -7.99 -19.52 9.80
CA ILE A 158 -7.62 -18.46 8.88
C ILE A 158 -7.60 -18.98 7.44
N ARG A 159 -7.95 -18.11 6.51
CA ARG A 159 -7.61 -18.25 5.10
C ARG A 159 -6.45 -17.34 4.80
N ALA A 160 -5.39 -17.90 4.21
CA ALA A 160 -4.20 -17.17 3.84
C ALA A 160 -4.20 -16.86 2.34
N PHE A 161 -3.74 -15.67 1.98
CA PHE A 161 -3.50 -15.25 0.60
C PHE A 161 -2.14 -14.60 0.50
N ARG A 162 -1.45 -14.78 -0.63
CA ARG A 162 -0.18 -14.16 -0.96
C ARG A 162 -0.32 -13.21 -2.14
N PHE A 163 0.54 -12.21 -2.18
CA PHE A 163 0.64 -11.28 -3.31
C PHE A 163 2.09 -10.79 -3.45
N THR A 164 2.46 -10.29 -4.63
CA THR A 164 3.74 -9.63 -4.86
C THR A 164 3.57 -8.12 -4.93
N VAL A 165 4.68 -7.40 -4.78
CA VAL A 165 4.72 -5.93 -4.87
C VAL A 165 5.72 -5.52 -5.94
N GLU A 166 5.26 -4.67 -6.85
CA GLU A 166 6.12 -3.88 -7.74
C GLU A 166 6.32 -2.49 -7.11
N ARG A 167 7.56 -2.16 -6.71
CA ARG A 167 7.87 -0.92 -6.00
C ARG A 167 8.52 0.10 -6.92
N HIS A 168 7.91 1.28 -7.00
CA HIS A 168 8.37 2.44 -7.76
C HIS A 168 8.87 3.55 -6.81
N LYS A 169 9.96 4.23 -7.17
CA LYS A 169 10.60 5.32 -6.41
C LYS A 169 11.12 6.40 -7.34
#